data_AF-H2Y3U5-F1
#
_entry.id   AF-H2Y3U5-F1
#
_cell.length_a   1.000
_cell.length_b   1.000
_cell.length_c   1.000
_cell.angle_alpha   90.00
_cell.angle_beta   90.00
_cell.angle_gamma   90.00
#
_symmetry.space_group_name_H-M   'P 1'
#
loop_
_entity.id
_entity.type
_entity.pdbx_description
1 polymer ?
#
loop_
_entity_poly.entity_id
_entity_poly.type
_entity_poly.pdbx_seq_one_letter_code
_entity_poly.pdbx_strand_id
1 'polypeptide(L)'
;MAPHVAKTLIPLLLRTTRDTRATVRSSCLSNLAELCPLLRHSLSSFQYELADCLCSIAKTDPDTLVRSAAVYVMRRMFEAFRTELLQMFPDTILQYYTTLKHIRENDVSEVTSHHAQLTLHSIDEAMRDVVALKKPEQFNKKISIITKR
;
A
#
# COMPACT_ATOMS: atom_id res chain seq x y z
N MET A 1 -24.51 2.85 3.11
CA MET A 1 -24.13 4.22 2.68
C MET A 1 -22.67 4.34 2.25
N ALA A 2 -21.70 3.70 2.92
CA ALA A 2 -20.27 3.76 2.58
C ALA A 2 -19.86 3.47 1.11
N PRO A 3 -20.42 2.47 0.38
CA PRO A 3 -19.93 2.15 -0.96
C PRO A 3 -20.31 3.17 -2.04
N HIS A 4 -21.41 3.92 -1.88
CA HIS A 4 -21.77 5.00 -2.81
C HIS A 4 -20.85 6.21 -2.68
N VAL A 5 -20.42 6.51 -1.44
CA VAL A 5 -19.49 7.60 -1.16
C VAL A 5 -18.14 7.29 -1.77
N ALA A 6 -17.62 6.06 -1.61
CA ALA A 6 -16.34 5.64 -2.20
C ALA A 6 -16.28 5.85 -3.72
N LYS A 7 -17.34 5.46 -4.44
CA LYS A 7 -17.43 5.57 -5.91
C LYS A 7 -17.41 7.00 -6.43
N THR A 8 -17.78 7.97 -5.60
CA THR A 8 -17.78 9.40 -5.98
C THR A 8 -16.53 10.10 -5.46
N LEU A 9 -16.13 9.77 -4.23
CA LEU A 9 -15.07 10.46 -3.50
C LEU A 9 -13.68 10.08 -4.00
N ILE A 10 -13.41 8.80 -4.30
CA ILE A 10 -12.09 8.38 -4.79
C ILE A 10 -11.76 9.05 -6.13
N PRO A 11 -12.62 9.00 -7.17
CA PRO A 11 -12.31 9.69 -8.44
C PRO A 11 -12.16 11.20 -8.29
N LEU A 12 -12.96 11.82 -7.40
CA LEU A 12 -12.86 13.25 -7.12
C LEU A 12 -11.52 13.60 -6.47
N LEU A 13 -11.09 12.82 -5.48
CA LEU A 13 -9.80 13.00 -4.82
C LEU A 13 -8.63 12.75 -5.78
N LEU A 14 -8.72 11.72 -6.62
CA LEU A 14 -7.73 11.45 -7.68
C LEU A 14 -7.68 12.56 -8.74
N ARG A 15 -8.76 13.32 -8.93
CA ARG A 15 -8.73 14.51 -9.80
C ARG A 15 -8.06 15.70 -9.12
N THR A 16 -8.24 15.88 -7.81
CA THR A 16 -7.66 17.00 -7.07
C THR A 16 -6.14 16.88 -6.88
N THR A 17 -5.55 15.70 -7.11
CA THR A 17 -4.08 15.56 -7.23
C THR A 17 -3.50 16.24 -8.47
N ARG A 18 -4.32 16.82 -9.35
CA ARG A 18 -3.87 17.64 -10.49
C ARG A 18 -4.01 19.15 -10.24
N ASP A 19 -4.33 19.56 -9.02
CA ASP A 19 -4.40 20.99 -8.67
C ASP A 19 -3.03 21.65 -8.81
N THR A 20 -3.02 22.89 -9.30
CA THR A 20 -1.82 23.71 -9.43
C THR A 20 -1.04 23.90 -8.11
N ARG A 21 -1.75 23.92 -6.98
CA ARG A 21 -1.19 24.20 -5.65
C ARG A 21 -0.75 22.91 -4.97
N ALA A 22 0.54 22.81 -4.65
CA ALA A 22 1.11 21.66 -3.95
C ALA A 22 0.40 21.35 -2.62
N THR A 23 -0.01 22.39 -1.87
CA THR A 23 -0.73 22.24 -0.60
C THR A 23 -2.07 21.54 -0.73
N VAL A 24 -2.77 21.72 -1.85
CA VAL A 24 -4.04 21.04 -2.13
C VAL A 24 -3.77 19.59 -2.48
N ARG A 25 -2.77 19.33 -3.33
CA ARG A 25 -2.39 17.98 -3.73
C ARG A 25 -1.97 17.15 -2.51
N SER A 26 -1.10 17.70 -1.65
CA SER A 26 -0.62 17.01 -0.44
C SER A 26 -1.76 16.79 0.57
N SER A 27 -2.60 17.79 0.81
CA SER A 27 -3.78 17.63 1.69
C SER A 27 -4.73 16.56 1.18
N CYS A 28 -4.99 16.53 -0.13
CA CYS A 28 -5.81 15.49 -0.74
C CYS A 28 -5.20 14.10 -0.55
N LEU A 29 -3.88 13.94 -0.73
CA LEU A 29 -3.20 12.67 -0.51
C LEU A 29 -3.25 12.25 0.96
N SER A 30 -3.10 13.17 1.91
CA SER A 30 -3.29 12.87 3.33
C SER A 30 -4.70 12.36 3.63
N ASN A 31 -5.73 13.00 3.05
CA ASN A 31 -7.11 12.53 3.19
C ASN A 31 -7.29 11.14 2.55
N LEU A 32 -6.68 10.87 1.40
CA LEU A 32 -6.68 9.54 0.80
C LEU A 32 -6.01 8.49 1.69
N ALA A 33 -4.93 8.84 2.39
CA ALA A 33 -4.20 7.94 3.28
C ALA A 33 -5.05 7.49 4.48
N GLU A 34 -5.99 8.33 4.92
CA GLU A 34 -6.96 8.01 5.98
C GLU A 34 -8.19 7.26 5.44
N LEU A 35 -8.67 7.64 4.25
CA LEU A 35 -9.87 7.06 3.65
C LEU A 35 -9.64 5.67 3.05
N CYS A 36 -8.49 5.42 2.42
CA CYS A 36 -8.21 4.14 1.79
C CYS A 36 -8.43 2.96 2.76
N PRO A 37 -7.86 2.96 3.98
CA PRO A 37 -8.13 1.92 4.99
C PRO A 37 -9.62 1.66 5.27
N LEU A 38 -10.44 2.72 5.30
CA LEU A 38 -11.89 2.63 5.59
C LEU A 38 -12.70 2.10 4.39
N LEU A 39 -12.16 2.19 3.19
CA LEU A 39 -12.83 1.85 1.93
C LEU A 39 -12.39 0.50 1.36
N ARG A 40 -11.79 -0.38 2.18
CA ARG A 40 -11.22 -1.68 1.79
C ARG A 40 -12.02 -2.41 0.71
N HIS A 41 -13.30 -2.69 0.96
CA HIS A 41 -14.15 -3.45 0.02
C HIS A 41 -14.46 -2.73 -1.30
N SER A 42 -14.32 -1.40 -1.34
CA SER A 42 -14.60 -0.59 -2.53
C SER A 42 -13.33 -0.29 -3.36
N LEU A 43 -12.14 -0.48 -2.79
CA LEU A 43 -10.89 -0.15 -3.46
C LEU A 43 -10.53 -1.09 -4.61
N SER A 44 -10.99 -2.35 -4.57
CA SER A 44 -10.76 -3.30 -5.67
C SER A 44 -11.31 -2.77 -7.01
N SER A 45 -12.35 -1.94 -6.99
CA SER A 45 -12.92 -1.33 -8.20
C SER A 45 -12.08 -0.18 -8.78
N PHE A 46 -11.09 0.34 -8.04
CA PHE A 46 -10.27 1.49 -8.44
C PHE A 46 -8.77 1.20 -8.31
N GLN A 47 -8.42 -0.08 -8.24
CA GLN A 47 -7.08 -0.49 -7.84
C GLN A 47 -5.98 -0.03 -8.78
N TYR A 48 -6.23 -0.15 -10.08
CA TYR A 48 -5.26 0.18 -11.12
C TYR A 48 -5.14 1.69 -11.24
N GLU A 49 -6.26 2.42 -11.24
CA GLU A 49 -6.27 3.88 -11.31
C GLU A 49 -5.60 4.51 -10.09
N LEU A 50 -5.83 3.95 -8.90
CA LEU A 50 -5.18 4.39 -7.68
C LEU A 50 -3.68 4.10 -7.72
N ALA A 51 -3.27 2.89 -8.13
CA ALA A 51 -1.87 2.52 -8.23
C ALA A 51 -1.11 3.38 -9.24
N ASP A 52 -1.65 3.55 -10.44
CA ASP A 52 -1.08 4.41 -11.49
C ASP A 52 -0.96 5.85 -11.03
N CYS A 53 -2.01 6.39 -10.40
CA CYS A 53 -2.02 7.76 -9.92
C CYS A 53 -0.96 7.98 -8.82
N LEU A 54 -0.97 7.14 -7.79
CA LEU A 54 -0.01 7.25 -6.69
C LEU A 54 1.43 7.04 -7.16
N CYS A 55 1.68 6.04 -8.02
CA CYS A 55 3.02 5.79 -8.54
C CYS A 55 3.52 6.91 -9.44
N SER A 56 2.64 7.50 -10.25
CA SER A 56 2.99 8.65 -11.10
C SER A 56 3.33 9.85 -10.24
N ILE A 57 2.47 10.23 -9.29
CA ILE A 57 2.71 11.36 -8.39
C ILE A 57 4.01 11.17 -7.61
N ALA A 58 4.21 9.99 -7.01
CA ALA A 58 5.39 9.70 -6.22
C ALA A 58 6.70 9.75 -7.03
N LYS A 59 6.64 9.56 -8.36
CA LYS A 59 7.81 9.65 -9.24
C LYS A 59 8.02 11.04 -9.83
N THR A 60 6.95 11.75 -10.16
CA THR A 60 7.03 12.91 -11.07
C THR A 60 6.54 14.22 -10.50
N ASP A 61 5.88 14.25 -9.33
CA ASP A 61 5.43 15.53 -8.77
C ASP A 61 6.63 16.42 -8.45
N PRO A 62 6.64 17.70 -8.88
CA PRO A 62 7.77 18.58 -8.61
C PRO A 62 7.97 18.85 -7.11
N ASP A 63 6.90 18.77 -6.32
CA ASP A 63 6.93 19.07 -4.89
C ASP A 63 7.24 17.83 -4.05
N THR A 64 8.26 17.93 -3.21
CA THR A 64 8.76 16.82 -2.39
C THR A 64 7.74 16.36 -1.34
N LEU A 65 6.92 17.28 -0.80
CA LEU A 65 5.89 16.95 0.17
C LEU A 65 4.75 16.18 -0.50
N VAL A 66 4.42 16.52 -1.75
CA VAL A 66 3.41 15.78 -2.51
C VAL A 66 3.90 14.37 -2.84
N ARG A 67 5.17 14.22 -3.26
CA ARG A 67 5.76 12.87 -3.46
C ARG A 67 5.77 12.06 -2.17
N SER A 68 6.20 12.66 -1.06
CA SER A 68 6.17 12.03 0.27
C SER A 68 4.75 11.63 0.70
N ALA A 69 3.76 12.48 0.45
CA ALA A 69 2.36 12.18 0.76
C ALA A 69 1.83 11.00 -0.07
N ALA A 70 2.21 10.87 -1.34
CA ALA A 70 1.83 9.72 -2.16
C ALA A 70 2.45 8.42 -1.64
N VAL A 71 3.73 8.44 -1.25
CA VAL A 71 4.38 7.31 -0.58
C VAL A 71 3.69 6.97 0.75
N TYR A 72 3.26 7.98 1.51
CA TYR A 72 2.53 7.79 2.75
C TYR A 72 1.18 7.10 2.53
N VAL A 73 0.42 7.43 1.47
CA VAL A 73 -0.81 6.71 1.11
C VAL A 73 -0.51 5.23 0.89
N MET A 74 0.52 4.91 0.10
CA MET A 74 0.92 3.52 -0.16
C MET A 74 1.21 2.80 1.16
N ARG A 75 2.03 3.39 2.03
CA ARG A 75 2.33 2.84 3.35
C ARG A 75 1.09 2.55 4.17
N ARG A 76 0.16 3.51 4.26
CA ARG A 76 -1.08 3.35 5.02
C ARG A 76 -1.96 2.23 4.48
N MET A 77 -1.98 2.03 3.17
CA MET A 77 -2.67 0.87 2.59
C MET A 77 -2.01 -0.44 3.03
N PHE A 78 -0.69 -0.58 2.92
CA PHE A 78 0.02 -1.80 3.31
C PHE A 78 -0.11 -2.09 4.82
N GLU A 79 -0.02 -1.07 5.67
CA GLU A 79 -0.24 -1.21 7.12
C GLU A 79 -1.67 -1.62 7.47
N ALA A 80 -2.67 -1.04 6.79
CA ALA A 80 -4.09 -1.30 7.06
C ALA A 80 -4.53 -2.67 6.55
N PHE A 81 -4.07 -3.07 5.35
CA PHE A 81 -4.56 -4.28 4.71
C PHE A 81 -3.68 -5.50 4.94
N ARG A 82 -2.40 -5.32 5.33
CA ARG A 82 -1.43 -6.38 5.58
C ARG A 82 -1.46 -7.46 4.49
N THR A 83 -1.66 -8.72 4.88
CA THR A 83 -1.69 -9.88 3.99
C THR A 83 -2.86 -9.88 3.02
N GLU A 84 -3.98 -9.21 3.35
CA GLU A 84 -5.12 -9.09 2.44
C GLU A 84 -4.82 -8.16 1.27
N LEU A 85 -3.89 -7.20 1.42
CA LEU A 85 -3.44 -6.38 0.28
C LEU A 85 -2.85 -7.27 -0.81
N LEU A 86 -2.05 -8.27 -0.41
CA LEU A 86 -1.43 -9.25 -1.30
C LEU A 86 -2.46 -10.09 -2.09
N GLN A 87 -3.68 -10.23 -1.55
CA GLN A 87 -4.77 -10.94 -2.21
C GLN A 87 -5.67 -10.02 -3.01
N MET A 88 -5.89 -8.80 -2.52
CA MET A 88 -6.77 -7.81 -3.15
C MET A 88 -6.14 -7.17 -4.38
N PHE A 89 -4.82 -7.00 -4.38
CA PHE A 89 -4.10 -6.19 -5.37
C PHE A 89 -2.86 -6.89 -5.97
N PRO A 90 -2.92 -8.19 -6.32
CA PRO A 90 -1.73 -8.95 -6.72
C PRO A 90 -0.98 -8.30 -7.89
N ASP A 91 -1.71 -7.68 -8.81
CA ASP A 91 -1.15 -7.09 -10.02
C ASP A 91 -0.49 -5.72 -9.80
N THR A 92 -0.88 -4.98 -8.76
CA THR A 92 -0.36 -3.62 -8.52
C THR A 92 0.72 -3.56 -7.46
N ILE A 93 0.91 -4.62 -6.66
CA ILE A 93 1.98 -4.67 -5.65
C ILE A 93 3.35 -4.57 -6.27
N LEU A 94 3.58 -5.25 -7.40
CA LEU A 94 4.85 -5.14 -8.11
C LEU A 94 5.11 -3.70 -8.58
N GLN A 95 4.06 -3.00 -9.02
CA GLN A 95 4.15 -1.61 -9.43
C GLN A 95 4.49 -0.68 -8.25
N TYR A 96 3.86 -0.87 -7.09
CA TYR A 96 4.21 -0.14 -5.88
C TYR A 96 5.66 -0.43 -5.45
N TYR A 97 6.04 -1.70 -5.38
CA TYR A 97 7.38 -2.12 -4.95
C TYR A 97 8.48 -1.54 -5.86
N THR A 98 8.33 -1.68 -7.18
CA THR A 98 9.31 -1.14 -8.14
C THR A 98 9.38 0.38 -8.10
N THR A 99 8.25 1.06 -7.92
CA THR A 99 8.19 2.52 -7.76
C THR A 99 8.91 2.97 -6.50
N LEU A 100 8.63 2.34 -5.35
CA LEU A 100 9.26 2.68 -4.08
C LEU A 100 10.77 2.41 -4.09
N LYS A 101 11.20 1.32 -4.72
CA LYS A 101 12.63 1.02 -4.91
C LYS A 101 13.32 2.12 -5.70
N HIS A 102 12.69 2.56 -6.80
CA HIS A 102 13.20 3.67 -7.59
C HIS A 102 13.29 4.98 -6.79
N ILE A 103 12.24 5.34 -6.04
CA ILE A 103 12.22 6.56 -5.22
C ILE A 103 13.32 6.51 -4.16
N ARG A 104 13.44 5.42 -3.41
CA ARG A 104 14.49 5.24 -2.40
C ARG A 104 15.91 5.49 -2.96
N GLU A 105 16.14 5.07 -4.20
CA GLU A 105 17.47 5.12 -4.83
C GLU A 105 17.73 6.44 -5.57
N ASN A 106 16.69 7.15 -6.02
CA ASN A 106 16.83 8.24 -6.98
C ASN A 106 16.15 9.56 -6.58
N ASP A 107 15.31 9.60 -5.53
CA ASP A 107 14.66 10.85 -5.13
C ASP A 107 15.66 11.83 -4.51
N VAL A 108 15.56 13.09 -4.92
CA VAL A 108 16.41 14.20 -4.43
C VAL A 108 16.14 14.53 -2.95
N SER A 109 14.98 14.16 -2.42
CA SER A 109 14.57 14.41 -1.05
C SER A 109 14.89 13.22 -0.17
N GLU A 110 15.83 13.38 0.76
CA GLU A 110 16.15 12.34 1.74
C GLU A 110 14.94 11.90 2.56
N VAL A 111 14.03 12.83 2.87
CA VAL A 111 12.76 12.55 3.55
C VAL A 111 11.88 11.61 2.71
N THR A 112 11.74 11.88 1.42
CA THR A 112 10.94 11.04 0.51
C THR A 112 11.58 9.67 0.34
N SER A 113 12.91 9.61 0.20
CA SER A 113 13.67 8.36 0.14
C SER A 113 13.53 7.53 1.41
N HIS A 114 13.56 8.18 2.57
CA HIS A 114 13.35 7.53 3.86
C HIS A 114 11.91 6.99 3.99
N HIS A 115 10.90 7.76 3.61
CA HIS A 115 9.52 7.28 3.57
C HIS A 115 9.36 6.08 2.64
N ALA A 116 10.03 6.07 1.49
CA ALA A 116 10.01 4.94 0.57
C ALA A 116 10.66 3.69 1.18
N GLN A 117 11.78 3.85 1.89
CA GLN A 117 12.44 2.77 2.62
C GLN A 117 11.53 2.16 3.71
N LEU A 118 10.88 2.98 4.52
CA LEU A 118 9.94 2.51 5.54
C LEU A 118 8.76 1.77 4.92
N THR A 119 8.26 2.25 3.78
CA THR A 119 7.16 1.62 3.06
C THR A 119 7.55 0.25 2.49
N LEU A 120 8.74 0.15 1.88
CA LEU A 120 9.30 -1.13 1.42
C LEU A 120 9.42 -2.13 2.57
N HIS A 121 9.85 -1.67 3.75
CA HIS A 121 9.92 -2.53 4.93
C HIS A 121 8.54 -3.07 5.31
N SER A 122 7.49 -2.24 5.34
CA SER A 122 6.11 -2.69 5.60
C SER A 122 5.62 -3.70 4.57
N ILE A 123 6.02 -3.57 3.30
CA ILE A 123 5.70 -4.55 2.26
C ILE A 123 6.41 -5.88 2.54
N ASP A 124 7.71 -5.84 2.83
CA ASP A 124 8.51 -7.04 3.11
C ASP A 124 7.98 -7.79 4.34
N GLU A 125 7.57 -7.08 5.40
CA GLU A 125 6.91 -7.66 6.57
C GLU A 125 5.60 -8.38 6.19
N ALA A 126 4.72 -7.70 5.45
CA ALA A 126 3.46 -8.30 5.00
C ALA A 126 3.67 -9.54 4.10
N MET A 127 4.71 -9.54 3.26
CA MET A 127 5.08 -10.70 2.43
C MET A 127 5.60 -11.87 3.28
N ARG A 128 6.44 -11.61 4.29
CA ARG A 128 6.93 -12.65 5.21
C ARG A 128 5.81 -13.32 5.96
N ASP A 129 4.80 -12.57 6.40
CA ASP A 129 3.61 -13.12 7.07
C ASP A 129 2.90 -14.12 6.16
N VAL A 130 2.69 -13.80 4.88
CA VAL A 130 2.08 -14.73 3.93
C VAL A 130 2.91 -15.99 3.70
N VAL A 131 4.24 -15.85 3.61
CA VAL A 131 5.13 -17.02 3.45
C VAL A 131 5.12 -17.90 4.69
N ALA A 132 5.11 -17.30 5.89
CA ALA A 132 5.04 -18.03 7.15
C ALA A 132 3.74 -18.83 7.28
N LEU A 133 2.60 -18.23 6.93
CA LEU A 133 1.29 -18.90 6.94
C LEU A 133 1.19 -20.07 5.96
N LYS A 134 2.02 -20.11 4.90
CA LYS A 134 2.04 -21.19 3.90
C LYS A 134 2.93 -22.38 4.29
N LYS A 135 3.73 -22.30 5.35
CA LYS A 135 4.51 -23.45 5.82
C LYS A 135 3.57 -24.45 6.51
N PRO A 136 3.47 -25.72 6.07
CA PRO A 136 2.68 -26.71 6.79
C PRO A 136 3.29 -26.90 8.18
N GLU A 137 2.46 -26.83 9.22
CA GLU A 137 2.87 -27.24 10.56
C GLU A 137 3.44 -28.66 10.45
N GLN A 138 4.72 -28.82 10.81
CA GLN A 138 5.32 -30.14 10.95
C GLN A 138 4.64 -30.82 12.13
N PHE A 139 3.51 -31.49 11.90
CA PHE A 139 2.84 -32.33 12.87
C PHE A 139 3.78 -33.48 13.24
N ASN A 140 4.58 -33.29 14.29
CA ASN A 140 5.28 -34.37 14.96
C ASN A 140 4.25 -35.24 15.68
N LYS A 141 3.60 -36.16 14.95
CA LYS A 141 2.83 -37.25 15.57
C LYS A 141 3.81 -38.12 16.37
N LYS A 142 3.95 -37.84 17.67
CA LYS A 142 4.51 -38.81 18.62
C LYS A 142 3.58 -40.02 18.64
N ILE A 143 3.97 -41.10 17.97
CA ILE A 143 3.29 -42.40 18.08
C ILE A 143 3.70 -42.97 19.44
N SER A 144 2.81 -42.87 20.42
CA SER A 144 2.94 -43.61 21.68
C SER A 144 2.52 -45.06 21.41
N ILE A 145 3.49 -45.98 21.37
CA ILE A 145 3.23 -47.41 21.28
C ILE A 145 2.66 -47.83 22.64
N ILE A 146 1.36 -48.16 22.70
CA ILE A 146 0.75 -48.70 23.92
C ILE A 146 1.09 -50.19 23.99
N THR A 147 2.15 -50.53 24.72
CA THR A 147 2.44 -51.91 25.10
C THR A 147 1.44 -52.35 26.16
N LYS A 148 0.44 -53.16 25.78
CA LYS A 148 -0.38 -53.91 26.74
C LYS A 148 0.47 -55.05 27.32
N ARG A 149 0.57 -55.09 28.65
CA ARG A 149 0.98 -56.26 29.44
C ARG A 149 -0.22 -56.73 30.23
#